data_AF-A0A1H7WUA6-F1
#
_entry.id   AF-A0A1H7WUA6-F1
#
_cell.length_a   1.000
_cell.length_b   1.000
_cell.length_c   1.000
_cell.angle_alpha   90.00
_cell.angle_beta   90.00
_cell.angle_gamma   90.00
#
_symmetry.space_group_name_H-M   'P 1'
#
loop_
_entity.id
_entity.type
_entity.pdbx_description
1 polymer ?
#
loop_
_entity_poly.entity_id
_entity_poly.type
_entity_poly.pdbx_seq_one_letter_code
_entity_poly.pdbx_strand_id
1 'polypeptide(L)'
;MRTTAKAAFTAALIIATMWPVGAATAAASPPEAKHCVVTGTAGQVAEASARRCFATFRESIAFATNGKITDAPVSPAQAMNDRDFVERLRLPAAPTPGISAEYRSLGIAYEHVNFGGGSLTFRGSVGCGWRYPEFGQLGDWNDKISSVMPLACNRMVLYVDSDFGGASQPYGASPQLDMNDQASSVSFE
;
A
#
# COMPACT_ATOMS: atom_id res chain seq x y z
N MET A 1 90.79 -35.16 -9.89
CA MET A 1 91.22 -34.85 -8.51
C MET A 1 90.30 -33.75 -7.98
N ARG A 2 89.42 -34.04 -7.00
CA ARG A 2 89.41 -33.45 -5.62
C ARG A 2 89.62 -31.91 -5.66
N THR A 3 88.77 -31.02 -5.14
CA THR A 3 88.24 -30.99 -3.75
C THR A 3 87.20 -29.85 -3.56
N THR A 4 86.11 -30.13 -2.82
CA THR A 4 85.37 -29.34 -1.78
C THR A 4 85.04 -27.82 -1.88
N ALA A 5 83.72 -27.56 -1.95
CA ALA A 5 82.81 -26.79 -1.06
C ALA A 5 83.23 -25.49 -0.30
N LYS A 6 82.35 -24.47 -0.32
CA LYS A 6 81.62 -23.90 0.85
C LYS A 6 80.55 -22.85 0.43
N ALA A 7 79.53 -22.75 1.28
CA ALA A 7 78.22 -22.12 1.09
C ALA A 7 78.15 -20.62 1.44
N ALA A 8 77.10 -19.91 0.99
CA ALA A 8 76.37 -18.91 1.79
C ALA A 8 74.98 -18.63 1.18
N PHE A 9 73.97 -18.69 2.04
CA PHE A 9 72.56 -18.35 1.81
C PHE A 9 72.37 -16.83 1.67
N THR A 10 71.42 -16.40 0.83
CA THR A 10 70.58 -15.22 1.14
C THR A 10 69.26 -15.31 0.38
N ALA A 11 68.17 -15.38 1.16
CA ALA A 11 66.80 -15.25 0.70
C ALA A 11 66.36 -13.78 0.76
N ALA A 12 65.56 -13.32 -0.21
CA ALA A 12 64.79 -12.07 -0.07
C ALA A 12 63.45 -12.16 -0.83
N LEU A 13 62.43 -12.51 -0.04
CA LEU A 13 61.02 -12.11 -0.05
C LEU A 13 60.48 -11.32 -1.27
N ILE A 14 59.57 -11.94 -2.03
CA ILE A 14 58.70 -11.28 -3.02
C ILE A 14 57.48 -10.73 -2.26
N ILE A 15 57.31 -9.40 -2.24
CA ILE A 15 56.14 -8.73 -1.66
C ILE A 15 55.02 -8.73 -2.72
N ALA A 16 53.96 -9.50 -2.49
CA ALA A 16 52.74 -9.45 -3.28
C ALA A 16 51.85 -8.29 -2.80
N THR A 17 51.60 -7.29 -3.65
CA THR A 17 50.64 -6.22 -3.39
C THR A 17 49.22 -6.69 -3.68
N MET A 18 48.43 -6.96 -2.63
CA MET A 18 47.00 -7.19 -2.73
C MET A 18 46.27 -5.85 -2.88
N TRP A 19 45.49 -5.69 -3.94
CA TRP A 19 44.48 -4.63 -4.03
C TRP A 19 43.28 -4.99 -3.15
N PRO A 20 42.72 -4.04 -2.38
CA PRO A 20 41.45 -4.26 -1.70
C PRO A 20 40.33 -4.25 -2.74
N VAL A 21 39.62 -5.37 -2.84
CA VAL A 21 38.32 -5.43 -3.52
C VAL A 21 37.33 -4.70 -2.62
N GLY A 22 36.90 -3.51 -3.02
CA GLY A 22 35.84 -2.78 -2.34
C GLY A 22 34.55 -3.58 -2.40
N ALA A 23 34.00 -3.96 -1.23
CA ALA A 23 32.68 -4.53 -1.15
C ALA A 23 31.65 -3.45 -1.53
N ALA A 24 30.98 -3.63 -2.67
CA ALA A 24 29.79 -2.85 -2.99
C ALA A 24 28.71 -3.21 -1.97
N THR A 25 28.42 -2.32 -1.03
CA THR A 25 27.19 -2.36 -0.24
C THR A 25 26.03 -2.18 -1.21
N ALA A 26 25.33 -3.26 -1.53
CA ALA A 26 24.01 -3.16 -2.15
C ALA A 26 23.12 -2.37 -1.19
N ALA A 27 22.77 -1.13 -1.56
CA ALA A 27 21.71 -0.42 -0.89
C ALA A 27 20.45 -1.29 -0.97
N ALA A 28 19.91 -1.70 0.17
CA ALA A 28 18.60 -2.33 0.20
C ALA A 28 17.62 -1.36 -0.47
N SER A 29 16.95 -1.79 -1.53
CA SER A 29 15.86 -1.02 -2.12
C SER A 29 14.89 -0.64 -1.00
N PRO A 30 14.33 0.59 -1.01
CA PRO A 30 13.24 0.93 -0.11
C PRO A 30 12.18 -0.18 -0.17
N PRO A 31 11.59 -0.58 0.97
CA PRO A 31 10.51 -1.56 0.94
C PRO A 31 9.44 -1.08 -0.04
N GLU A 32 9.06 -1.95 -0.97
CA GLU A 32 8.06 -1.66 -1.99
C GLU A 32 6.75 -1.24 -1.30
N ALA A 33 6.16 -0.14 -1.75
CA ALA A 33 4.90 0.36 -1.22
C ALA A 33 3.82 -0.73 -1.32
N LYS A 34 3.13 -1.03 -0.21
CA LYS A 34 2.08 -2.06 -0.21
C LYS A 34 0.75 -1.46 -0.63
N HIS A 35 0.04 -2.16 -1.52
CA HIS A 35 -1.29 -1.77 -1.99
C HIS A 35 -2.32 -2.78 -1.51
N CYS A 36 -3.18 -2.38 -0.58
CA CYS A 36 -4.11 -3.25 0.10
C CYS A 36 -5.57 -2.91 -0.22
N VAL A 37 -6.44 -3.91 -0.15
CA VAL A 37 -7.89 -3.78 -0.25
C VAL A 37 -8.51 -4.31 1.03
N VAL A 38 -9.33 -3.51 1.69
CA VAL A 38 -10.19 -3.92 2.80
C VAL A 38 -11.61 -4.11 2.28
N THR A 39 -12.16 -5.30 2.49
CA THR A 39 -13.51 -5.66 2.04
C THR A 39 -14.45 -5.67 3.23
N GLY A 40 -15.48 -4.83 3.18
CA GLY A 40 -16.57 -4.82 4.15
C GLY A 40 -17.82 -5.51 3.60
N THR A 41 -18.31 -6.51 4.33
CA THR A 41 -19.53 -7.23 3.94
C THR A 41 -20.61 -7.08 5.01
N ALA A 42 -21.76 -6.53 4.64
CA ALA A 42 -22.87 -6.40 5.58
C ALA A 42 -23.34 -7.77 6.08
N GLY A 43 -23.52 -7.87 7.40
CA GLY A 43 -23.98 -9.09 8.06
C GLY A 43 -22.90 -10.16 8.29
N GLN A 44 -21.63 -9.89 7.94
CA GLN A 44 -20.50 -10.74 8.33
C GLN A 44 -19.71 -10.05 9.46
N VAL A 45 -19.26 -10.84 10.43
CA VAL A 45 -18.27 -10.39 11.43
C VAL A 45 -16.88 -10.55 10.84
N ALA A 46 -16.01 -9.57 11.08
CA ALA A 46 -14.69 -9.47 10.47
C ALA A 46 -13.86 -10.75 10.67
N GLU A 47 -13.60 -11.48 9.59
CA GLU A 47 -12.54 -12.47 9.54
C GLU A 47 -11.19 -11.75 9.39
N ALA A 48 -10.12 -12.35 9.90
CA ALA A 48 -8.74 -11.85 9.75
C ALA A 48 -8.29 -11.68 8.28
N SER A 49 -9.10 -12.13 7.32
CA SER A 49 -8.89 -12.10 5.87
C SER A 49 -9.60 -10.94 5.14
N ALA A 50 -10.24 -9.99 5.84
CA ALA A 50 -10.88 -8.84 5.20
C ALA A 50 -9.90 -7.93 4.43
N ARG A 51 -8.60 -8.00 4.73
CA ARG A 51 -7.55 -7.24 4.06
C ARG A 51 -6.67 -8.13 3.19
N ARG A 52 -6.51 -7.76 1.92
CA ARG A 52 -5.57 -8.40 1.00
C ARG A 52 -4.62 -7.37 0.40
N CYS A 53 -3.33 -7.63 0.46
CA CYS A 53 -2.29 -6.74 -0.06
C CYS A 53 -1.60 -7.33 -1.30
N PHE A 54 -1.13 -6.44 -2.14
CA PHE A 54 -0.53 -6.70 -3.44
C PHE A 54 0.77 -5.91 -3.58
N ALA A 55 1.64 -6.37 -4.47
CA ALA A 55 2.89 -5.68 -4.78
C ALA A 55 2.61 -4.39 -5.55
N THR A 56 1.60 -4.38 -6.43
CA THR A 56 1.31 -3.23 -7.28
C THR A 56 -0.06 -2.62 -7.05
N PHE A 57 -0.17 -1.31 -7.29
CA PHE A 57 -1.45 -0.60 -7.24
C PHE A 57 -2.46 -1.22 -8.22
N ARG A 58 -2.01 -1.57 -9.43
CA ARG A 58 -2.84 -2.19 -10.46
C ARG A 58 -3.47 -3.50 -10.03
N GLU A 59 -2.71 -4.38 -9.40
CA GLU A 59 -3.25 -5.64 -8.86
C GLU A 59 -4.31 -5.39 -7.80
N SER A 60 -4.08 -4.42 -6.91
CA SER A 60 -5.06 -4.05 -5.89
C SER A 60 -6.38 -3.54 -6.49
N ILE A 61 -6.31 -2.72 -7.56
CA ILE A 61 -7.50 -2.21 -8.24
C ILE A 61 -8.21 -3.31 -9.03
N ALA A 62 -7.48 -4.20 -9.68
CA ALA A 62 -8.06 -5.37 -10.33
C ALA A 62 -8.81 -6.23 -9.32
N PHE A 63 -8.26 -6.46 -8.13
CA PHE A 63 -8.95 -7.17 -7.07
C PHE A 63 -10.19 -6.41 -6.56
N ALA A 64 -10.03 -5.12 -6.23
CA ALA A 64 -11.12 -4.29 -5.72
C ALA A 64 -12.30 -4.20 -6.68
N THR A 65 -12.05 -4.22 -7.99
CA THR A 65 -13.08 -4.13 -9.03
C THR A 65 -13.54 -5.49 -9.57
N ASN A 66 -13.10 -6.59 -8.95
CA ASN A 66 -13.39 -7.96 -9.38
C ASN A 66 -12.99 -8.20 -10.86
N GLY A 67 -11.84 -7.70 -11.27
CA GLY A 67 -11.29 -7.83 -12.62
C GLY A 67 -11.90 -6.89 -13.66
N LYS A 68 -12.84 -6.01 -13.28
CA LYS A 68 -13.42 -5.04 -14.22
C LYS A 68 -12.41 -3.99 -14.70
N ILE A 69 -11.48 -3.59 -13.84
CA ILE A 69 -10.40 -2.65 -14.16
C ILE A 69 -9.07 -3.36 -13.97
N THR A 70 -8.40 -3.72 -15.07
CA THR A 70 -7.10 -4.42 -15.04
C THR A 70 -5.94 -3.56 -15.54
N ASP A 71 -6.24 -2.36 -16.03
CA ASP A 71 -5.32 -1.46 -16.73
C ASP A 71 -5.02 -0.19 -15.93
N ALA A 72 -5.16 -0.24 -14.60
CA ALA A 72 -4.92 0.92 -13.75
C ALA A 72 -3.52 1.54 -13.99
N PRO A 73 -3.39 2.88 -13.91
CA PRO A 73 -2.08 3.54 -13.98
C PRO A 73 -1.08 2.97 -12.97
N VAL A 74 0.21 3.10 -13.26
CA VAL A 74 1.27 2.38 -12.53
C VAL A 74 1.43 2.85 -11.10
N SER A 75 1.13 4.13 -10.83
CA SER A 75 1.16 4.69 -9.49
C SER A 75 -0.22 5.24 -9.10
N PRO A 76 -0.56 5.25 -7.79
CA PRO A 76 -1.82 5.81 -7.36
C PRO A 76 -1.93 7.32 -7.64
N ALA A 77 -0.84 8.07 -7.47
CA ALA A 77 -0.82 9.50 -7.80
C ALA A 77 -1.15 9.76 -9.28
N GLN A 78 -0.59 8.99 -10.21
CA GLN A 78 -0.97 9.09 -11.63
C GLN A 78 -2.45 8.74 -11.83
N ALA A 79 -2.92 7.67 -11.18
CA ALA A 79 -4.29 7.22 -11.28
C ALA A 79 -5.30 8.26 -10.79
N MET A 80 -4.99 8.96 -9.70
CA MET A 80 -5.88 9.98 -9.15
C MET A 80 -5.94 11.27 -9.99
N ASN A 81 -4.98 11.47 -10.89
CA ASN A 81 -4.99 12.57 -11.86
C ASN A 81 -5.67 12.18 -13.19
N ASP A 82 -5.98 10.91 -13.41
CA ASP A 82 -6.70 10.41 -14.59
C ASP A 82 -8.21 10.38 -14.31
N ARG A 83 -8.93 11.37 -14.85
CA ARG A 83 -10.38 11.53 -14.61
C ARG A 83 -11.18 10.33 -15.11
N ASP A 84 -10.84 9.78 -16.26
CA ASP A 84 -11.58 8.67 -16.85
C ASP A 84 -11.36 7.38 -16.04
N PHE A 85 -10.14 7.16 -15.55
CA PHE A 85 -9.87 6.08 -14.60
C PHE A 85 -10.69 6.24 -13.32
N VAL A 86 -10.70 7.43 -12.70
CA VAL A 86 -11.43 7.64 -11.45
C VAL A 86 -12.94 7.44 -11.66
N GLU A 87 -13.52 7.92 -12.76
CA GLU A 87 -14.94 7.67 -13.07
C GLU A 87 -15.25 6.19 -13.23
N ARG A 88 -14.40 5.42 -13.92
CA ARG A 88 -14.57 3.96 -14.00
C ARG A 88 -14.50 3.30 -12.62
N LEU A 89 -13.62 3.78 -11.75
CA LEU A 89 -13.42 3.21 -10.42
C LEU A 89 -14.58 3.49 -9.45
N ARG A 90 -15.37 4.55 -9.69
CA ARG A 90 -16.61 4.84 -8.95
C ARG A 90 -17.75 3.87 -9.27
N LEU A 91 -17.68 3.21 -10.42
CA LEU A 91 -18.70 2.26 -10.83
C LEU A 91 -18.62 0.96 -10.00
N PRO A 92 -19.73 0.21 -9.91
CA PRO A 92 -19.74 -1.13 -9.34
C PRO A 92 -18.64 -2.03 -9.91
N ALA A 93 -18.08 -2.88 -9.06
CA ALA A 93 -17.23 -3.99 -9.47
C ALA A 93 -17.97 -4.93 -10.43
N ALA A 94 -17.25 -5.80 -11.14
CA ALA A 94 -17.90 -6.84 -11.92
C ALA A 94 -18.75 -7.75 -10.98
N PRO A 95 -19.97 -8.15 -11.39
CA PRO A 95 -20.76 -9.10 -10.62
C PRO A 95 -20.01 -10.41 -10.38
N THR A 96 -20.15 -10.98 -9.20
CA THR A 96 -19.64 -12.33 -8.91
C THR A 96 -20.77 -13.34 -9.07
N PRO A 97 -20.65 -14.36 -9.94
CA PRO A 97 -21.66 -15.39 -10.08
C PRO A 97 -22.02 -16.03 -8.73
N GLY A 98 -23.31 -16.10 -8.41
CA GLY A 98 -23.80 -16.68 -7.15
C GLY A 98 -23.76 -15.75 -5.94
N ILE A 99 -23.34 -14.49 -6.08
CA ILE A 99 -23.38 -13.47 -5.01
C ILE A 99 -24.29 -12.32 -5.45
N SER A 100 -25.28 -11.97 -4.63
CA SER A 100 -26.22 -10.87 -4.89
C SER A 100 -25.69 -9.49 -4.48
N ALA A 101 -24.70 -9.44 -3.60
CA ALA A 101 -24.10 -8.19 -3.14
C ALA A 101 -23.33 -7.50 -4.26
N GLU A 102 -23.69 -6.25 -4.55
CA GLU A 102 -22.97 -5.38 -5.47
C GLU A 102 -21.90 -4.60 -4.71
N TYR A 103 -20.63 -4.92 -4.97
CA TYR A 103 -19.55 -4.22 -4.30
C TYR A 103 -19.06 -3.00 -5.07
N ARG A 104 -18.63 -1.98 -4.32
CA ARG A 104 -18.11 -0.71 -4.85
C ARG A 104 -16.84 -0.33 -4.11
N SER A 105 -15.88 0.28 -4.82
CA SER A 105 -14.77 0.98 -4.18
C SER A 105 -15.29 2.29 -3.58
N LEU A 106 -15.31 2.39 -2.25
CA LEU A 106 -15.87 3.52 -1.52
C LEU A 106 -14.88 4.69 -1.44
N GLY A 107 -13.60 4.36 -1.34
CA GLY A 107 -12.51 5.32 -1.41
C GLY A 107 -11.14 4.65 -1.23
N ILE A 108 -10.09 5.45 -1.38
CA ILE A 108 -8.70 5.03 -1.19
C ILE A 108 -8.02 6.01 -0.25
N ALA A 109 -7.35 5.47 0.76
CA ALA A 109 -6.43 6.21 1.62
C ALA A 109 -4.98 5.95 1.20
N TYR A 110 -4.12 6.92 1.42
CA TYR A 110 -2.72 6.88 1.00
C TYR A 110 -1.78 7.20 2.15
N GLU A 111 -0.64 6.51 2.16
CA GLU A 111 0.38 6.65 3.20
C GLU A 111 1.09 8.00 3.15
N HIS A 112 1.14 8.63 1.96
CA HIS A 112 1.81 9.91 1.77
C HIS A 112 0.88 10.94 1.16
N VAL A 113 1.29 12.20 1.23
CA VAL A 113 0.65 13.32 0.53
C VAL A 113 0.64 13.11 -0.98
N ASN A 114 -0.20 13.86 -1.69
CA ASN A 114 -0.41 13.83 -3.13
C ASN A 114 -0.74 12.44 -3.68
N PHE A 115 -1.47 11.63 -2.90
CA PHE A 115 -1.88 10.27 -3.25
C PHE A 115 -0.68 9.32 -3.50
N GLY A 116 0.40 9.51 -2.76
CA GLY A 116 1.64 8.74 -2.86
C GLY A 116 1.77 7.61 -1.83
N GLY A 117 2.85 6.83 -1.96
CA GLY A 117 3.18 5.76 -1.02
C GLY A 117 2.30 4.51 -1.18
N GLY A 118 2.17 3.74 -0.09
CA GLY A 118 1.21 2.65 -0.01
C GLY A 118 -0.23 3.14 -0.18
N SER A 119 -1.15 2.24 -0.52
CA SER A 119 -2.57 2.58 -0.64
C SER A 119 -3.47 1.57 0.04
N LEU A 120 -4.56 2.04 0.62
CA LEU A 120 -5.61 1.23 1.23
C LEU A 120 -6.94 1.54 0.55
N THR A 121 -7.40 0.63 -0.30
CA THR A 121 -8.70 0.72 -0.98
C THR A 121 -9.78 0.09 -0.11
N PHE A 122 -10.86 0.82 0.16
CA PHE A 122 -12.00 0.31 0.90
C PHE A 122 -13.10 -0.06 -0.08
N ARG A 123 -13.56 -1.31 -0.01
CA ARG A 123 -14.64 -1.83 -0.85
C ARG A 123 -15.78 -2.34 0.03
N GLY A 124 -17.01 -1.94 -0.25
CA GLY A 124 -18.19 -2.32 0.54
C GLY A 124 -19.34 -2.84 -0.31
N SER A 125 -20.19 -3.68 0.30
CA SER A 125 -21.37 -4.33 -0.31
C SER A 125 -22.68 -3.53 -0.23
N VAL A 126 -22.76 -2.53 0.65
CA VAL A 126 -23.94 -1.66 0.86
C VAL A 126 -23.74 -0.28 0.25
N GLY A 127 -22.50 0.24 0.27
CA GLY A 127 -22.18 1.61 -0.09
C GLY A 127 -22.03 2.55 1.11
N CYS A 128 -22.50 3.79 0.93
CA CYS A 128 -22.31 4.92 1.83
C CYS A 128 -23.32 4.91 2.98
N GLY A 129 -23.00 5.60 4.08
CA GLY A 129 -23.82 5.65 5.29
C GLY A 129 -23.80 4.37 6.13
N TRP A 130 -23.03 3.35 5.71
CA TRP A 130 -22.86 2.09 6.45
C TRP A 130 -21.49 2.02 7.12
N ARG A 131 -21.47 1.66 8.41
CA ARG A 131 -20.25 1.41 9.18
C ARG A 131 -19.89 -0.07 9.12
N TYR A 132 -18.95 -0.41 8.24
CA TYR A 132 -18.40 -1.76 8.14
C TYR A 132 -17.44 -2.02 9.30
N PRO A 133 -17.65 -3.04 10.15
CA PRO A 133 -16.75 -3.36 11.26
C PRO A 133 -15.29 -3.51 10.82
N GLU A 134 -15.04 -3.99 9.60
CA GLU A 134 -13.71 -4.15 9.00
C GLU A 134 -12.97 -2.81 8.80
N PHE A 135 -13.69 -1.69 8.80
CA PHE A 135 -13.14 -0.34 8.68
C PHE A 135 -13.00 0.35 10.05
N GLY A 136 -13.49 -0.30 11.12
CA GLY A 136 -13.38 0.16 12.50
C GLY A 136 -11.98 0.03 13.09
N GLN A 137 -11.06 -0.69 12.42
CA GLN A 137 -9.69 -0.87 12.88
C GLN A 137 -8.71 -0.86 11.70
N LEU A 138 -7.84 0.14 11.62
CA LEU A 138 -6.87 0.24 10.53
C LEU A 138 -5.66 -0.68 10.72
N GLY A 139 -5.39 -1.18 11.92
CA GLY A 139 -4.33 -2.18 12.15
C GLY A 139 -2.94 -1.62 11.81
N ASP A 140 -2.20 -2.27 10.90
CA ASP A 140 -0.88 -1.77 10.49
C ASP A 140 -0.90 -0.43 9.72
N TRP A 141 -2.10 0.08 9.41
CA TRP A 141 -2.37 1.39 8.83
C TRP A 141 -2.79 2.46 9.85
N ASN A 142 -2.83 2.13 11.16
CA ASN A 142 -3.07 3.11 12.21
C ASN A 142 -2.08 4.27 12.07
N ASP A 143 -2.57 5.50 12.10
CA ASP A 143 -1.73 6.70 12.13
C ASP A 143 -0.78 6.81 10.92
N LYS A 144 -1.24 6.39 9.73
CA LYS A 144 -0.44 6.47 8.48
C LYS A 144 -1.09 7.22 7.34
N ILE A 145 -2.36 7.62 7.49
CA ILE A 145 -3.10 8.23 6.37
C ILE A 145 -2.69 9.70 6.26
N SER A 146 -2.16 10.06 5.09
CA SER A 146 -1.71 11.43 4.77
C SER A 146 -2.49 12.08 3.61
N SER A 147 -3.20 11.30 2.79
CA SER A 147 -4.11 11.81 1.76
C SER A 147 -5.23 10.80 1.42
N VAL A 148 -6.34 11.28 0.85
CA VAL A 148 -7.52 10.44 0.57
C VAL A 148 -8.24 10.81 -0.72
N MET A 149 -8.82 9.80 -1.37
CA MET A 149 -9.73 9.94 -2.50
C MET A 149 -11.05 9.18 -2.22
N PRO A 150 -12.13 9.88 -1.87
CA PRO A 150 -13.48 9.31 -1.91
C PRO A 150 -13.88 8.96 -3.35
N LEU A 151 -14.56 7.82 -3.51
CA LEU A 151 -14.95 7.28 -4.81
C LEU A 151 -16.47 7.17 -4.94
N ALA A 152 -17.04 5.99 -4.64
CA ALA A 152 -18.48 5.78 -4.74
C ALA A 152 -19.28 6.62 -3.72
N CYS A 153 -18.62 7.18 -2.71
CA CYS A 153 -19.19 8.06 -1.70
C CYS A 153 -18.62 9.47 -1.82
N ASN A 154 -19.39 10.46 -1.40
CA ASN A 154 -19.01 11.86 -1.52
C ASN A 154 -17.91 12.22 -0.54
N ARG A 155 -17.93 11.59 0.65
CA ARG A 155 -16.97 11.87 1.71
C ARG A 155 -16.42 10.59 2.33
N MET A 156 -15.14 10.64 2.64
CA MET A 156 -14.47 9.69 3.53
C MET A 156 -14.32 10.37 4.89
N VAL A 157 -14.86 9.76 5.95
CA VAL A 157 -14.78 10.30 7.31
C VAL A 157 -13.71 9.54 8.07
N LEU A 158 -12.68 10.26 8.51
CA LEU A 158 -11.60 9.69 9.31
C LEU A 158 -11.86 9.97 10.79
N TYR A 159 -11.55 8.99 11.63
CA TYR A 159 -11.70 9.03 13.08
C TYR A 159 -10.36 8.78 13.75
N VAL A 160 -10.05 9.53 14.80
CA VAL A 160 -8.78 9.38 15.52
C VAL A 160 -8.71 8.10 16.35
N ASP A 161 -9.86 7.59 16.80
CA ASP A 161 -9.94 6.34 17.56
C ASP A 161 -10.49 5.19 16.70
N SER A 162 -10.32 3.95 17.18
CA SER A 162 -10.95 2.78 16.60
C SER A 162 -12.48 2.82 16.75
N ASP A 163 -13.17 1.92 16.05
CA ASP A 163 -14.62 1.74 16.11
C ASP A 163 -15.43 3.04 15.87
N PHE A 164 -14.90 3.90 15.00
CA PHE A 164 -15.49 5.19 14.62
C PHE A 164 -15.65 6.17 15.81
N GLY A 165 -14.76 6.05 16.80
CA GLY A 165 -14.73 6.88 18.00
C GLY A 165 -13.92 8.17 17.85
N GLY A 166 -13.93 8.97 18.92
CA GLY A 166 -13.08 10.14 19.04
C GLY A 166 -13.46 11.32 18.13
N ALA A 167 -12.52 12.24 17.96
CA ALA A 167 -12.63 13.32 16.99
C ALA A 167 -12.67 12.76 15.56
N SER A 168 -13.42 13.43 14.68
CA SER A 168 -13.54 13.02 13.28
C SER A 168 -13.60 14.19 12.33
N GLN A 169 -13.15 13.96 11.10
CA GLN A 169 -13.18 14.95 10.04
C GLN A 169 -13.59 14.30 8.71
N PRO A 170 -14.61 14.86 8.04
CA PRO A 170 -15.00 14.39 6.72
C PRO A 170 -14.13 15.05 5.63
N TYR A 171 -13.71 14.26 4.64
CA TYR A 171 -12.87 14.70 3.54
C TYR A 171 -13.51 14.41 2.19
N GLY A 172 -13.38 15.38 1.27
CA GLY A 172 -13.45 15.13 -0.17
C GLY A 172 -12.14 14.52 -0.68
N ALA A 173 -11.87 14.66 -1.97
CA ALA A 173 -10.54 14.36 -2.50
C ALA A 173 -9.53 15.37 -1.94
N SER A 174 -8.60 14.89 -1.12
CA SER A 174 -7.64 15.74 -0.40
C SER A 174 -6.22 15.20 -0.58
N PRO A 175 -5.32 15.93 -1.28
CA PRO A 175 -3.93 15.50 -1.45
C PRO A 175 -3.10 15.68 -0.17
N GLN A 176 -3.62 16.35 0.85
CA GLN A 176 -3.00 16.48 2.16
C GLN A 176 -4.11 16.63 3.20
N LEU A 177 -3.94 15.96 4.35
CA LEU A 177 -4.88 16.02 5.46
C LEU A 177 -4.39 16.98 6.55
N ASP A 178 -5.33 17.64 7.22
CA ASP A 178 -5.05 18.33 8.48
C ASP A 178 -4.87 17.31 9.62
N MET A 179 -5.63 16.20 9.57
CA MET A 179 -5.57 15.07 10.49
C MET A 179 -4.52 14.02 10.05
N ASN A 180 -3.37 14.49 9.56
CA ASN A 180 -2.29 13.67 9.04
C ASN A 180 -1.81 12.66 10.09
N ASP A 181 -1.69 11.39 9.70
CA ASP A 181 -1.11 10.31 10.51
C ASP A 181 -1.76 10.17 11.90
N GLN A 182 -3.09 10.31 11.96
CA GLN A 182 -3.87 10.25 13.20
C GLN A 182 -5.09 9.34 13.11
N ALA A 183 -5.44 8.87 11.91
CA ALA A 183 -6.65 8.07 11.72
C ALA A 183 -6.44 6.63 12.21
N SER A 184 -7.40 6.13 12.97
CA SER A 184 -7.46 4.74 13.46
C SER A 184 -8.68 3.96 12.93
N SER A 185 -9.70 4.67 12.41
CA SER A 185 -10.84 4.07 11.70
C SER A 185 -11.44 5.00 10.64
N VAL A 186 -12.28 4.45 9.76
CA VAL A 186 -12.85 5.18 8.61
C VAL A 186 -14.28 4.78 8.29
N SER A 187 -15.13 5.76 7.96
CA SER A 187 -16.45 5.52 7.38
C SER A 187 -16.66 6.33 6.09
N PHE A 188 -17.81 6.12 5.45
CA PHE A 188 -18.12 6.73 4.15
C PHE A 188 -19.53 7.31 4.16
N GLU A 189 -19.68 8.53 3.64
CA GLU A 189 -20.95 9.27 3.54
C GLU A 189 -21.28 9.71 2.12
#